data_AF-A0A953XSX8-F1
#
_entry.id   AF-A0A953XSX8-F1
#
_cell.length_a   1.000
_cell.length_b   1.000
_cell.length_c   1.000
_cell.angle_alpha   90.00
_cell.angle_beta   90.00
_cell.angle_gamma   90.00
#
_symmetry.space_group_name_H-M   'P 1'
#
loop_
_entity.id
_entity.type
_entity.pdbx_description
1 polymer ?
#
loop_
_entity_poly.entity_id
_entity_poly.type
_entity_poly.pdbx_seq_one_letter_code
_entity_poly.pdbx_strand_id
1 'polypeptide(L)'
;MRGLSLRQAIEVALTHNPDLATAVLEVGASEGVRQQAGAYPNPEISWLQEDTQRATRTTTLQLNQPIELGGKRTARAMPPTTWPSPATS
;
A
#
# COMPACT_ATOMS: atom_id res chain seq x y z
N MET A 1 24.11 -40.01 6.58
CA MET A 1 23.06 -38.99 6.31
C MET A 1 21.71 -39.69 6.38
N ARG A 2 20.83 -39.32 7.32
CA ARG A 2 19.45 -39.84 7.35
C ARG A 2 18.61 -39.01 6.36
N GLY A 3 17.97 -39.68 5.41
CA GLY A 3 17.07 -39.04 4.44
C GLY A 3 15.79 -38.53 5.11
N LEU A 4 15.20 -37.48 4.53
CA LEU A 4 13.86 -37.02 4.90
C LEU A 4 12.82 -38.06 4.46
N SER A 5 11.79 -38.30 5.27
CA SER A 5 10.60 -38.97 4.75
C SER A 5 9.94 -38.12 3.67
N LEU A 6 9.18 -38.74 2.75
CA LEU A 6 8.49 -38.03 1.67
C LEU A 6 7.68 -36.83 2.19
N ARG A 7 6.97 -37.02 3.31
CA ARG A 7 6.20 -35.96 3.95
C ARG A 7 7.07 -34.78 4.38
N GLN A 8 8.19 -35.06 5.03
CA GLN A 8 9.14 -34.02 5.48
C GLN A 8 9.78 -33.31 4.28
N ALA A 9 10.08 -34.03 3.21
CA ALA A 9 10.61 -33.43 1.98
C ALA A 9 9.61 -32.47 1.34
N ILE A 10 8.32 -32.84 1.30
CA ILE A 10 7.25 -31.99 0.78
C ILE A 10 7.06 -30.75 1.67
N GLU A 11 7.04 -30.92 2.99
CA GLU A 11 6.89 -29.81 3.93
C GLU A 11 8.02 -28.79 3.78
N VAL A 12 9.28 -29.26 3.78
CA VAL A 12 10.45 -28.41 3.55
C VAL A 12 10.37 -27.72 2.19
N ALA A 13 9.97 -28.45 1.13
CA ALA A 13 9.84 -27.87 -0.20
C ALA A 13 8.80 -26.75 -0.24
N LEU A 14 7.65 -26.90 0.41
CA LEU A 14 6.61 -25.88 0.46
C LEU A 14 7.00 -24.68 1.32
N THR A 15 7.59 -24.92 2.50
CA THR A 15 8.03 -23.84 3.41
C THR A 15 9.13 -22.97 2.81
N HIS A 16 10.00 -23.55 1.97
CA HIS A 16 11.12 -22.85 1.36
C HIS A 16 10.93 -22.61 -0.15
N ASN A 17 9.71 -22.71 -0.67
CA ASN A 17 9.42 -22.42 -2.07
C ASN A 17 9.39 -20.89 -2.31
N PRO A 18 10.30 -20.33 -3.12
CA PRO A 18 10.35 -18.89 -3.38
C PRO A 18 9.15 -18.37 -4.19
N ASP A 19 8.57 -19.18 -5.08
CA ASP A 19 7.40 -18.81 -5.87
C ASP A 19 6.17 -18.69 -4.96
N LEU A 20 6.00 -19.61 -3.99
CA LEU A 20 4.95 -19.52 -2.99
C LEU A 20 5.14 -18.30 -2.09
N ALA A 21 6.37 -18.01 -1.67
CA ALA A 21 6.68 -16.80 -0.89
C ALA A 21 6.32 -15.53 -1.66
N THR A 22 6.62 -15.47 -2.96
CA THR A 22 6.26 -14.35 -3.84
C THR A 22 4.75 -14.19 -3.95
N ALA A 23 4.01 -15.28 -4.19
CA ALA A 23 2.55 -15.25 -4.28
C ALA A 23 1.89 -14.76 -2.98
N VAL A 24 2.43 -15.12 -1.81
CA VAL A 24 1.93 -14.61 -0.52
C VAL A 24 2.15 -13.10 -0.39
N LEU A 25 3.32 -12.59 -0.80
CA LEU A 25 3.60 -11.16 -0.80
C LEU A 25 2.68 -10.39 -1.74
N GLU A 26 2.37 -10.95 -2.90
CA GLU A 26 1.45 -10.38 -3.89
C GLU A 26 0.02 -10.26 -3.37
N VAL A 27 -0.46 -11.27 -2.64
CA VAL A 27 -1.76 -11.21 -1.94
C VAL A 27 -1.75 -10.10 -0.89
N GLY A 28 -0.68 -10.00 -0.10
CA GLY A 28 -0.52 -8.94 0.90
C GLY A 28 -0.48 -7.54 0.28
N ALA A 29 0.21 -7.37 -0.85
CA ALA A 29 0.26 -6.11 -1.60
C ALA A 29 -1.12 -5.72 -2.14
N SER A 30 -1.85 -6.69 -2.69
CA SER A 30 -3.22 -6.49 -3.19
C SER A 30 -4.18 -6.05 -2.08
N GLU A 31 -4.04 -6.64 -0.89
CA GLU A 31 -4.79 -6.24 0.30
C GLU A 31 -4.44 -4.81 0.74
N GLY A 32 -3.14 -4.46 0.75
CA GLY A 32 -2.67 -3.12 1.07
C GLY A 32 -3.19 -2.04 0.12
N VAL A 33 -3.24 -2.33 -1.18
CA VAL A 33 -3.84 -1.44 -2.19
C VAL A 33 -5.32 -1.23 -1.90
N ARG A 34 -6.05 -2.30 -1.56
CA ARG A 34 -7.48 -2.22 -1.26
C ARG A 34 -7.77 -1.38 -0.01
N GLN A 35 -6.93 -1.51 1.02
CA GLN A 35 -7.01 -0.68 2.23
C GLN A 35 -6.70 0.80 1.94
N GLN A 36 -5.63 1.07 1.20
CA GLN A 36 -5.25 2.43 0.84
C GLN A 36 -6.32 3.13 -0.01
N ALA A 37 -7.00 2.37 -0.87
CA ALA A 37 -8.05 2.90 -1.72
C ALA A 37 -9.35 3.21 -0.96
N GLY A 38 -9.56 2.59 0.21
CA GLY A 38 -10.67 2.87 1.13
C GLY A 38 -10.39 3.97 2.17
N ALA A 39 -9.15 4.45 2.28
CA ALA A 39 -8.78 5.48 3.24
C ALA A 39 -9.41 6.83 2.88
N TYR A 40 -9.75 7.62 3.91
CA TYR A 40 -10.15 9.01 3.71
C TYR A 40 -9.00 9.80 3.05
N PRO A 41 -9.30 10.83 2.25
CA PRO A 41 -8.26 11.74 1.80
C PRO A 41 -7.48 12.28 3.00
N ASN A 42 -6.17 12.12 2.97
CA ASN A 42 -5.29 12.65 4.00
C ASN A 42 -5.43 14.18 4.05
N PRO A 43 -5.54 14.79 5.24
CA PRO A 43 -5.46 16.24 5.35
C PRO A 43 -4.06 16.72 4.93
N GLU A 44 -3.99 17.92 4.37
CA GLU A 44 -2.74 18.59 4.05
C GLU A 44 -2.51 19.74 5.04
N ILE A 45 -1.29 19.84 5.56
CA ILE A 45 -0.85 20.94 6.42
C ILE A 45 0.25 21.70 5.70
N SER A 46 0.11 23.01 5.59
CA SER A 46 1.14 23.90 5.03
C SER A 46 1.47 25.04 5.99
N TRP A 47 2.70 25.52 5.87
CA TRP A 47 3.24 26.62 6.65
C TRP A 47 3.94 27.59 5.71
N LEU A 48 3.60 28.85 5.83
CA LEU A 48 4.17 29.94 5.05
C LEU A 48 4.68 31.03 5.99
N GLN A 49 5.84 31.57 5.67
CA GLN A 49 6.43 32.69 6.38
C GLN A 49 6.75 33.79 5.38
N GLU A 50 6.16 34.95 5.60
CA GLU A 50 6.37 36.15 4.80
C GLU A 50 7.08 37.19 5.65
N ASP A 51 8.03 37.89 5.05
CA ASP A 51 8.97 38.80 5.70
C ASP A 51 9.81 38.13 6.83
N THR A 52 11.11 38.01 6.59
CA THR A 52 12.04 37.38 7.54
C THR A 52 12.55 38.36 8.60
N GLN A 53 12.25 39.66 8.45
CA GLN A 53 12.57 40.66 9.47
C GLN A 53 11.63 40.52 10.66
N ARG A 54 12.20 40.46 11.86
CA ARG A 54 11.46 40.15 13.10
C ARG A 54 10.28 41.12 13.38
N ALA A 55 10.36 42.35 12.86
CA ALA A 55 9.36 43.40 13.08
C ALA A 55 8.12 43.29 12.17
N THR A 56 8.22 42.58 11.05
CA THR A 56 7.18 42.52 10.01
C THR A 56 6.83 41.08 9.61
N ARG A 57 7.45 40.10 10.30
CA ARG A 57 7.24 38.67 10.04
C ARG A 57 5.77 38.27 10.21
N THR A 58 5.24 37.71 9.14
CA THR A 58 3.94 37.05 9.10
C THR A 58 4.16 35.55 8.97
N THR A 59 3.37 34.77 9.71
CA THR A 59 3.42 33.31 9.66
C THR A 59 2.00 32.77 9.51
N THR A 60 1.78 32.04 8.43
CA THR A 60 0.50 31.46 8.06
C THR A 60 0.57 29.95 8.20
N LEU A 61 -0.37 29.37 8.92
CA LEU A 61 -0.60 27.93 8.98
C LEU A 61 -1.91 27.65 8.24
N GLN A 62 -1.90 26.66 7.35
CA GLN A 62 -3.09 26.27 6.60
C GLN A 62 -3.31 24.76 6.73
N LEU A 63 -4.57 24.38 6.96
CA LEU A 63 -5.04 23.00 7.01
C LEU A 63 -6.10 22.82 5.93
N ASN A 64 -5.86 21.90 5.01
CA ASN A 64 -6.84 21.53 3.97
C ASN A 64 -7.39 20.14 4.27
N GLN A 65 -8.70 20.05 4.48
CA GLN A 65 -9.43 18.78 4.54
C GLN A 65 -10.47 18.76 3.41
N PRO A 66 -10.28 17.96 2.35
CA PRO A 66 -11.32 17.80 1.35
C PRO A 66 -12.52 17.07 1.97
N ILE A 67 -13.72 17.63 1.76
CA ILE A 67 -14.98 17.05 2.22
C ILE A 67 -15.63 16.34 1.03
N GLU A 68 -15.78 15.01 1.11
CA GLU A 68 -16.54 14.27 0.11
C GLU A 68 -18.04 14.32 0.44
N LEU A 69 -18.81 15.06 -0.37
CA LEU A 69 -20.25 15.29 -0.18
C LEU A 69 -21.14 14.08 -0.58
N GLY A 70 -20.56 12.91 -0.91
CA GLY A 70 -21.28 11.66 -1.22
C GLY A 70 -20.63 10.79 -2.32
N GLY A 71 -20.95 9.48 -2.33
CA GLY A 71 -20.82 8.55 -3.47
C GLY A 71 -19.44 8.11 -3.98
N LYS A 72 -18.36 8.88 -3.77
CA LYS A 72 -16.99 8.58 -4.31
C LYS A 72 -16.26 7.40 -3.62
N ARG A 73 -16.96 6.72 -2.69
CA ARG A 73 -16.48 5.61 -1.86
C ARG A 73 -16.35 4.28 -2.62
N THR A 74 -17.16 4.02 -3.64
CA THR A 74 -17.19 2.72 -4.35
C THR A 74 -16.22 2.63 -5.53
N ALA A 75 -15.77 3.75 -6.10
CA ALA A 75 -14.94 3.75 -7.31
C ALA A 75 -13.48 3.36 -7.06
N ARG A 76 -12.98 3.47 -5.82
CA ARG A 76 -11.58 3.17 -5.49
C ARG A 76 -11.35 1.74 -5.00
N ALA A 77 -12.41 1.00 -4.67
CA ALA A 77 -12.29 -0.40 -4.27
C ALA A 77 -12.00 -1.37 -5.43
N MET A 78 -11.90 -0.90 -6.67
CA MET A 78 -11.67 -1.76 -7.84
C MET A 78 -10.17 -1.82 -8.17
N PRO A 79 -9.46 -2.91 -7.81
CA PRO A 79 -8.12 -3.13 -8.35
C PRO A 79 -8.19 -3.26 -9.88
N PRO A 80 -7.15 -2.83 -10.63
CA PRO A 80 -7.10 -3.08 -12.07
C PRO A 80 -7.13 -4.60 -12.31
N THR A 81 -8.10 -5.06 -13.10
CA THR A 81 -8.36 -6.48 -13.44
C THR A 81 -7.24 -7.17 -14.24
N THR A 82 -6.04 -6.62 -14.35
CA THR A 82 -4.97 -7.21 -15.16
C THR A 82 -3.80 -7.66 -14.29
N TRP A 83 -3.86 -8.90 -13.82
CA TRP A 83 -2.69 -9.64 -13.37
C TRP A 83 -1.81 -9.97 -14.59
N PRO A 84 -0.50 -9.64 -14.62
CA PRO A 84 0.36 -10.11 -15.69
C PRO A 84 0.60 -11.62 -15.53
N SER A 85 0.31 -12.40 -16.57
CA SER A 85 0.63 -13.82 -16.63
C SER A 85 2.13 -14.01 -16.39
N PRO A 86 2.58 -14.86 -15.44
CA PRO A 86 3.99 -15.23 -15.39
C PRO A 86 4.33 -15.97 -16.68
N ALA A 87 5.26 -15.41 -17.45
CA ALA A 87 5.78 -16.02 -18.65
C ALA A 87 6.44 -17.35 -18.27
N THR A 88 5.97 -18.44 -18.88
CA THR A 88 6.64 -19.73 -18.89
C THR A 88 8.05 -19.56 -19.47
N SER A 89 9.08 -19.99 -18.73
CA SER A 89 10.41 -20.30 -19.27
C SER A 89 10.91 -21.59 -18.61
#